data_AF-A0A323VB62-F1
#
_entry.id   AF-A0A323VB62-F1
#
_cell.length_a   1.000
_cell.length_b   1.000
_cell.length_c   1.000
_cell.angle_alpha   90.00
_cell.angle_beta   90.00
_cell.angle_gamma   90.00
#
_symmetry.space_group_name_H-M   'P 1'
#
loop_
_entity.id
_entity.type
_entity.pdbx_description
1 polymer ?
#
loop_
_entity_poly.entity_id
_entity_poly.type
_entity_poly.pdbx_seq_one_letter_code
_entity_poly.pdbx_strand_id
1 'polypeptide(L)'
;MERSWASYGPIATEAPVGADGRPLQLADLGKLARRGVRAVAQAARVDDRVTFASLLGGHLGPRAAGAEVAEEAWPGYEHVNVQAGLDAWLAGAGRSSQVVGVLAFRHQLFGLAELLTMTDLGPHSPRPGNAATVNLPCGPDGATRPCLRCALVLVEQDGVRTALLVRGPEPEMGLVQASVQALSTDPAAAGAALREIRVAADEHNVFRRQVLSFGQEVFGHGQTLLQFHRRTQLDSEQLVLDAGTMAEIERQVVDVARHKARLLAAGQHLKRGLLLYGPPGVGKTHTVRYLIGRLAETTVVQLTGNALHLIAEACSVARSLQPAMIVVEDVDLIAEDRGMHPGQHPLLFQLLNEMDGLAEDADVVFLLTTNRADLLEPALAARPGRVDQAVELTLPDRAARRALFDLYRGSLAMDLAGLDDVLDRTDGVTASFLKELIRRAALFAADRTADGELQVSAADLTSALDELLGTRNAMTRTLLGAQPTSAQPTRLA
;
A
#
# COMPACT_ATOMS: atom_id res chain seq x y z
N MET A 1 14.91 76.82 68.83
CA MET A 1 13.67 77.03 68.05
C MET A 1 13.97 78.10 67.02
N GLU A 2 14.17 77.74 65.76
CA GLU A 2 13.10 77.66 64.73
C GLU A 2 12.61 79.08 64.37
N ARG A 3 12.61 79.59 63.12
CA ARG A 3 12.70 79.04 61.77
C ARG A 3 13.30 80.11 60.84
N SER A 4 14.06 79.69 59.83
CA SER A 4 14.41 80.53 58.68
C SER A 4 13.79 79.95 57.41
N TRP A 5 13.21 80.83 56.61
CA TRP A 5 12.73 80.57 55.26
C TRP A 5 13.90 80.36 54.30
N ALA A 6 13.79 79.40 53.37
CA ALA A 6 14.60 79.40 52.15
C ALA A 6 13.82 78.77 50.99
N SER A 7 14.01 79.42 49.84
CA SER A 7 13.32 79.37 48.55
C SER A 7 13.64 78.16 47.66
N TYR A 8 12.73 77.90 46.72
CA TYR A 8 12.74 76.93 45.63
C TYR A 8 14.09 76.73 44.89
N GLY A 9 14.41 75.46 44.61
CA GLY A 9 15.36 74.98 43.59
C GLY A 9 14.69 73.88 42.71
N PRO A 10 15.17 73.61 41.49
CA PRO A 10 14.35 73.12 40.38
C PRO A 10 14.01 71.62 40.45
N ILE A 11 12.83 71.28 39.91
CA ILE A 11 12.36 69.90 39.70
C ILE A 11 13.26 69.22 38.67
N ALA A 12 13.93 68.14 39.07
CA ALA A 12 14.62 67.25 38.14
C ALA A 12 13.57 66.43 37.36
N THR A 13 13.47 66.66 36.06
CA THR A 13 12.72 65.82 35.12
C THR A 13 13.55 64.58 34.79
N GLU A 14 13.31 63.46 35.47
CA GLU A 14 13.83 62.17 35.02
C GLU A 14 12.95 61.65 33.86
N ALA A 15 13.57 61.48 32.69
CA ALA A 15 12.92 60.92 31.52
C ALA A 15 12.80 59.38 31.64
N PRO A 16 11.68 58.77 31.18
CA PRO A 16 11.52 57.32 31.24
C PRO A 16 12.57 56.59 30.40
N VAL A 17 13.15 55.53 30.99
CA VAL A 17 14.24 54.72 30.42
C VAL A 17 13.65 53.46 29.76
N GLY A 18 14.14 53.07 28.58
CA GLY A 18 13.71 51.86 27.87
C GLY A 18 14.24 50.56 28.50
N ALA A 19 13.74 49.40 28.06
CA ALA A 19 14.09 48.07 28.60
C ALA A 19 15.60 47.72 28.54
N ASP A 20 16.35 48.46 27.73
CA ASP A 20 17.77 48.32 27.46
C ASP A 20 18.64 49.30 28.28
N GLY A 21 18.05 50.03 29.23
CA GLY A 21 18.75 50.95 30.14
C GLY A 21 19.20 52.27 29.50
N ARG A 22 18.73 52.60 28.29
CA ARG A 22 18.99 53.87 27.60
C ARG A 22 17.77 54.79 27.64
N PRO A 23 17.95 56.13 27.72
CA PRO A 23 16.83 57.07 27.69
C PRO A 23 16.09 56.98 26.35
N LEU A 24 14.76 56.88 26.39
CA LEU A 24 13.91 56.69 25.21
C LEU A 24 14.08 57.87 24.24
N GLN A 25 14.53 57.59 23.01
CA GLN A 25 14.63 58.62 21.97
C GLN A 25 13.29 58.76 21.22
N LEU A 26 13.01 59.92 20.64
CA LEU A 26 11.81 60.16 19.80
C LEU A 26 11.66 59.14 18.66
N ALA A 27 12.77 58.58 18.16
CA ALA A 27 12.77 57.52 17.17
C ALA A 27 12.24 56.17 17.71
N ASP A 28 12.42 55.89 19.00
CA ASP A 28 11.94 54.68 19.67
C ASP A 28 10.45 54.76 19.98
N LEU A 29 9.94 55.96 20.30
CA LEU A 29 8.50 56.24 20.34
C LEU A 29 7.85 55.95 18.99
N GLY A 30 8.48 56.29 17.88
CA GLY A 30 7.98 55.96 16.53
C GLY A 30 8.00 54.46 16.20
N LYS A 31 8.90 53.67 16.79
CA LYS A 31 8.93 52.20 16.65
C LYS A 31 7.89 51.54 17.56
N LEU A 32 7.77 51.98 18.81
CA LEU A 32 6.76 51.52 19.77
C LEU A 32 5.35 51.89 19.30
N ALA A 33 5.14 53.10 18.79
CA ALA A 33 3.88 53.52 18.19
C ALA A 33 3.55 52.71 16.93
N ARG A 34 4.52 52.43 16.04
CA ARG A 34 4.28 51.55 14.89
C ARG A 34 4.01 50.10 15.29
N ARG A 35 4.65 49.60 16.34
CA ARG A 35 4.42 48.25 16.89
C ARG A 35 3.07 48.18 17.59
N GLY A 36 2.67 49.22 18.31
CA GLY A 36 1.36 49.39 18.93
C GLY A 36 0.26 49.55 17.89
N VAL A 37 0.45 50.37 16.86
CA VAL A 37 -0.49 50.52 15.74
C VAL A 37 -0.58 49.24 14.92
N ARG A 38 0.51 48.48 14.71
CA ARG A 38 0.42 47.14 14.10
C ARG A 38 -0.30 46.16 15.00
N ALA A 39 -0.01 46.14 16.30
CA ALA A 39 -0.68 45.27 17.26
C ALA A 39 -2.18 45.58 17.35
N VAL A 40 -2.55 46.86 17.38
CA VAL A 40 -3.94 47.34 17.37
C VAL A 40 -4.60 47.09 16.01
N ALA A 41 -3.92 47.31 14.89
CA ALA A 41 -4.45 46.99 13.56
C ALA A 41 -4.57 45.47 13.32
N GLN A 42 -3.71 44.67 13.94
CA GLN A 42 -3.75 43.21 13.88
C GLN A 42 -4.82 42.65 14.82
N ALA A 43 -5.02 43.27 15.99
CA ALA A 43 -6.13 42.98 16.91
C ALA A 43 -7.49 43.43 16.35
N ALA A 44 -7.57 44.60 15.72
CA ALA A 44 -8.78 45.07 15.05
C ALA A 44 -9.12 44.24 13.80
N ARG A 45 -8.12 43.66 13.11
CA ARG A 45 -8.33 42.66 12.04
C ARG A 45 -8.66 41.26 12.56
N VAL A 46 -8.54 41.03 13.87
CA VAL A 46 -8.89 39.78 14.53
C VAL A 46 -10.39 39.76 14.90
N ASP A 47 -10.98 40.91 15.25
CA ASP A 47 -12.43 41.04 15.54
C ASP A 47 -13.34 40.70 14.34
N ASP A 48 -12.88 40.91 13.09
CA ASP A 48 -13.64 40.57 11.87
C ASP A 48 -13.39 39.16 11.34
N ARG A 49 -12.55 38.34 12.01
CA ARG A 49 -12.20 37.00 11.52
C ARG A 49 -13.16 35.96 12.08
N VAL A 50 -13.84 35.27 11.17
CA VAL A 50 -14.60 34.05 11.48
C VAL A 50 -13.69 33.05 12.21
N THR A 51 -14.08 32.67 13.42
CA THR A 51 -13.37 31.68 14.25
C THR A 51 -14.08 30.32 14.20
N PHE A 52 -13.38 29.24 14.54
CA PHE A 52 -14.02 27.93 14.65
C PHE A 52 -15.07 27.88 15.76
N ALA A 53 -14.81 28.52 16.92
CA ALA A 53 -15.78 28.65 18.00
C ALA A 53 -17.09 29.33 17.52
N SER A 54 -16.97 30.41 16.73
CA SER A 54 -18.12 31.09 16.14
C SER A 54 -18.86 30.23 15.10
N LEU A 55 -18.14 29.56 14.20
CA LEU A 55 -18.73 28.65 13.20
C LEU A 55 -19.47 27.47 13.84
N LEU A 56 -18.80 26.78 14.76
CA LEU A 56 -19.35 25.63 15.46
C LEU A 56 -20.50 26.05 16.38
N GLY A 57 -20.38 27.17 17.08
CA GLY A 57 -21.45 27.73 17.91
C GLY A 57 -22.67 28.14 17.11
N GLY A 58 -22.49 28.71 15.92
CA GLY A 58 -23.57 29.02 14.98
C GLY A 58 -24.26 27.77 14.43
N HIS A 59 -23.47 26.74 14.09
CA HIS A 59 -23.97 25.49 13.51
C HIS A 59 -24.65 24.57 14.54
N LEU A 60 -24.03 24.35 15.70
CA LEU A 60 -24.52 23.41 16.71
C LEU A 60 -25.37 24.08 17.80
N GLY A 61 -25.32 25.40 17.89
CA GLY A 61 -26.01 26.17 18.93
C GLY A 61 -25.33 26.08 20.31
N PRO A 62 -25.92 26.73 21.33
CA PRO A 62 -25.29 26.94 22.63
C PRO A 62 -25.09 25.67 23.47
N ARG A 63 -25.76 24.56 23.14
CA ARG A 63 -25.62 23.29 23.86
C ARG A 63 -24.37 22.49 23.46
N ALA A 64 -23.65 22.92 22.43
CA ALA A 64 -22.49 22.21 21.90
C ALA A 64 -21.28 22.17 22.86
N ALA A 65 -21.12 23.18 23.72
CA ALA A 65 -19.95 23.33 24.59
C ALA A 65 -19.81 22.25 25.68
N GLY A 66 -20.83 21.41 25.89
CA GLY A 66 -20.80 20.27 26.83
C GLY A 66 -21.17 18.93 26.20
N ALA A 67 -21.25 18.86 24.87
CA ALA A 67 -21.60 17.63 24.17
C ALA A 67 -20.39 16.73 23.95
N GLU A 68 -20.60 15.42 23.97
CA GLU A 68 -19.56 14.40 23.82
C GLU A 68 -19.09 14.35 22.36
N VAL A 69 -17.77 14.32 22.16
CA VAL A 69 -17.13 14.14 20.86
C VAL A 69 -16.82 12.66 20.70
N ALA A 70 -17.36 12.05 19.65
CA ALA A 70 -17.00 10.69 19.25
C ALA A 70 -15.87 10.72 18.21
N GLU A 71 -15.01 9.71 18.19
CA GLU A 71 -13.91 9.59 17.22
C GLU A 71 -13.83 8.17 16.65
N GLU A 72 -13.58 8.09 15.35
CA GLU A 72 -13.15 6.88 14.66
C GLU A 72 -11.78 7.12 14.02
N ALA A 73 -10.93 6.09 14.03
CA ALA A 73 -9.60 6.14 13.44
C ALA A 73 -9.35 4.94 12.49
N TRP A 74 -8.52 5.17 11.49
CA TRP A 74 -8.13 4.20 10.47
C TRP A 74 -6.61 4.23 10.26
N PRO A 75 -6.00 3.11 9.85
CA PRO A 75 -4.63 3.11 9.34
C PRO A 75 -4.41 4.20 8.29
N GLY A 76 -3.23 4.82 8.24
CA GLY A 76 -2.97 5.93 7.33
C GLY A 76 -3.24 5.62 5.84
N TYR A 77 -2.98 4.37 5.41
CA TYR A 77 -3.25 3.94 4.03
C TYR A 77 -4.75 3.89 3.69
N GLU A 78 -5.65 3.80 4.67
CA GLU A 78 -7.11 3.81 4.48
C GLU A 78 -7.68 5.22 4.25
N HIS A 79 -6.86 6.28 4.31
CA HIS A 79 -7.34 7.66 4.15
C HIS A 79 -8.16 7.87 2.87
N VAL A 80 -7.78 7.20 1.76
CA VAL A 80 -8.53 7.25 0.50
C VAL A 80 -9.94 6.63 0.58
N ASN A 81 -10.11 5.62 1.45
CA ASN A 81 -11.40 4.97 1.70
C ASN A 81 -12.23 5.75 2.72
N VAL A 82 -11.59 6.37 3.71
CA VAL A 82 -12.27 7.33 4.61
C VAL A 82 -12.87 8.47 3.79
N GLN A 83 -12.13 9.01 2.82
CA GLN A 83 -12.68 10.01 1.89
C GLN A 83 -13.83 9.43 1.05
N ALA A 84 -13.69 8.21 0.53
CA ALA A 84 -14.75 7.53 -0.24
C ALA A 84 -16.06 7.43 0.54
N GLY A 85 -15.96 6.95 1.78
CA GLY A 85 -17.09 6.76 2.68
C GLY A 85 -17.71 8.08 3.11
N LEU A 86 -16.88 9.08 3.39
CA LEU A 86 -17.34 10.44 3.68
C LEU A 86 -18.11 11.03 2.49
N ASP A 87 -17.57 10.95 1.28
CA ASP A 87 -18.23 11.48 0.07
C ASP A 87 -19.58 10.79 -0.18
N ALA A 88 -19.62 9.45 -0.08
CA ALA A 88 -20.85 8.68 -0.23
C ALA A 88 -21.88 9.00 0.86
N TRP A 89 -21.43 9.14 2.11
CA TRP A 89 -22.29 9.51 3.23
C TRP A 89 -22.86 10.92 3.07
N LEU A 90 -22.04 11.90 2.67
CA LEU A 90 -22.48 13.28 2.42
C LEU A 90 -23.46 13.38 1.24
N ALA A 91 -23.34 12.51 0.24
CA ALA A 91 -24.26 12.44 -0.89
C ALA A 91 -25.64 11.84 -0.56
N GLY A 92 -25.85 11.37 0.68
CA GLY A 92 -27.12 10.81 1.14
C GLY A 92 -28.29 11.78 1.06
N ALA A 93 -29.49 11.27 0.75
CA ALA A 93 -30.69 12.09 0.60
C ALA A 93 -31.01 12.87 1.89
N GLY A 94 -31.36 14.15 1.73
CA GLY A 94 -31.72 15.02 2.87
C GLY A 94 -30.53 15.63 3.62
N ARG A 95 -29.28 15.34 3.20
CA ARG A 95 -28.08 15.96 3.78
C ARG A 95 -27.68 17.20 2.99
N SER A 96 -27.41 18.28 3.72
CA SER A 96 -26.69 19.44 3.21
C SER A 96 -25.36 19.56 3.95
N SER A 97 -24.29 19.95 3.25
CA SER A 97 -22.97 20.03 3.87
C SER A 97 -22.14 21.21 3.40
N GLN A 98 -21.32 21.76 4.29
CA GLN A 98 -20.32 22.78 4.02
C GLN A 98 -18.95 22.33 4.53
N VAL A 99 -17.94 22.37 3.67
CA VAL A 99 -16.55 22.07 4.03
C VAL A 99 -15.81 23.37 4.34
N VAL A 100 -15.16 23.43 5.50
CA VAL A 100 -14.32 24.52 5.96
C VAL A 100 -12.92 23.96 6.22
N GLY A 101 -11.93 24.41 5.45
CA GLY A 101 -10.55 23.99 5.63
C GLY A 101 -9.95 24.51 6.93
N VAL A 102 -8.99 23.76 7.48
CA VAL A 102 -8.22 24.21 8.64
C VAL A 102 -6.84 24.65 8.18
N LEU A 103 -6.54 25.94 8.31
CA LEU A 103 -5.19 26.48 8.08
C LEU A 103 -4.35 26.34 9.35
N ALA A 104 -3.03 26.37 9.21
CA ALA A 104 -2.08 26.26 10.33
C ALA A 104 -2.22 24.96 11.17
N PHE A 105 -2.90 23.95 10.65
CA PHE A 105 -3.18 22.69 11.35
C PHE A 105 -1.95 21.86 11.69
N ARG A 106 -0.79 22.16 11.09
CA ARG A 106 0.49 21.47 11.34
C ARG A 106 1.29 22.04 12.52
N HIS A 107 0.87 23.14 13.13
CA HIS A 107 1.65 23.78 14.19
C HIS A 107 1.27 23.32 15.60
N GLN A 108 0.08 22.75 15.76
CA GLN A 108 -0.44 22.35 17.06
C GLN A 108 -1.41 21.17 16.88
N LEU A 109 -1.44 20.26 17.85
CA LEU A 109 -2.47 19.24 17.95
C LEU A 109 -3.75 19.84 18.55
N PHE A 110 -4.88 19.52 17.95
CA PHE A 110 -6.22 19.93 18.39
C PHE A 110 -7.24 18.85 18.01
N GLY A 111 -8.37 18.80 18.69
CA GLY A 111 -9.56 18.05 18.31
C GLY A 111 -10.76 18.98 18.15
N LEU A 112 -11.92 18.38 17.91
CA LEU A 112 -13.17 19.11 17.69
C LEU A 112 -13.63 19.84 18.96
N ALA A 113 -13.39 19.25 20.13
CA ALA A 113 -13.69 19.88 21.43
C ALA A 113 -12.84 21.14 21.67
N GLU A 114 -11.54 21.10 21.37
CA GLU A 114 -10.68 22.26 21.53
C GLU A 114 -11.08 23.40 20.58
N LEU A 115 -11.46 23.08 19.34
CA LEU A 115 -11.90 24.07 18.36
C LEU A 115 -13.17 24.83 18.79
N LEU A 116 -14.05 24.21 19.59
CA LEU A 116 -15.24 24.87 20.16
C LEU A 116 -14.88 25.95 21.17
N THR A 117 -13.85 25.72 21.98
CA THR A 117 -13.47 26.62 23.08
C THR A 117 -12.28 27.51 22.74
N MET A 118 -11.67 27.32 21.57
CA MET A 118 -10.47 28.04 21.15
C MET A 118 -10.77 29.52 20.94
N THR A 119 -10.20 30.35 21.82
CA THR A 119 -10.27 31.82 21.75
C THR A 119 -8.94 32.45 21.33
N ASP A 120 -7.82 31.71 21.42
CA ASP A 120 -6.49 32.23 21.11
C ASP A 120 -6.18 32.21 19.61
N LEU A 121 -6.07 33.41 19.02
CA LEU A 121 -5.86 33.66 17.58
C LEU A 121 -4.41 34.03 17.27
N GLY A 122 -3.47 33.40 17.97
CA GLY A 122 -2.05 33.44 17.65
C GLY A 122 -1.76 33.12 16.18
N PRO A 123 -0.63 33.58 15.63
CA PRO A 123 -0.29 33.41 14.21
C PRO A 123 -0.16 31.94 13.76
N HIS A 124 0.01 31.01 14.70
CA HIS A 124 0.11 29.57 14.46
C HIS A 124 -1.13 28.79 14.90
N SER A 125 -2.17 29.46 15.40
CA SER A 125 -3.41 28.80 15.81
C SER A 125 -4.21 28.31 14.59
N PRO A 126 -4.84 27.12 14.68
CA PRO A 126 -5.79 26.65 13.68
C PRO A 126 -6.85 27.70 13.38
N ARG A 127 -7.09 27.98 12.10
CA ARG A 127 -8.11 28.96 11.69
C ARG A 127 -8.87 28.53 10.43
N PRO A 128 -10.14 28.95 10.28
CA PRO A 128 -10.93 28.65 9.09
C PRO A 128 -10.27 29.17 7.81
N GLY A 129 -10.40 28.41 6.73
CA GLY A 129 -9.93 28.80 5.40
C GLY A 129 -10.30 27.78 4.33
N ASN A 130 -9.54 27.79 3.24
CA ASN A 130 -9.77 26.86 2.12
C ASN A 130 -9.36 25.44 2.51
N ALA A 131 -10.18 24.46 2.12
CA ALA A 131 -9.87 23.04 2.32
C ALA A 131 -8.63 22.65 1.50
N ALA A 132 -7.63 22.12 2.18
CA ALA A 132 -6.47 21.51 1.55
C ALA A 132 -6.73 20.03 1.32
N THR A 133 -6.43 19.56 0.11
CA THR A 133 -6.52 18.14 -0.25
C THR A 133 -5.15 17.56 -0.60
N VAL A 134 -5.04 16.24 -0.55
CA VAL A 134 -3.92 15.45 -1.05
C VAL A 134 -4.47 14.41 -2.01
N ASN A 135 -3.82 14.22 -3.16
CA ASN A 135 -4.21 13.19 -4.13
C ASN A 135 -3.61 11.86 -3.69
N LEU A 136 -4.47 10.91 -3.33
CA LEU A 136 -4.06 9.57 -2.94
C LEU A 136 -4.38 8.55 -4.03
N PRO A 137 -3.52 7.53 -4.25
CA PRO A 137 -3.81 6.46 -5.19
C PRO A 137 -5.15 5.78 -4.89
N CYS A 138 -5.98 5.60 -5.92
CA CYS A 138 -7.29 4.94 -5.81
C CYS A 138 -7.52 3.84 -6.86
N GLY A 139 -6.48 3.52 -7.65
CA GLY A 139 -6.55 2.52 -8.71
C GLY A 139 -5.23 2.45 -9.49
N PRO A 140 -5.14 1.53 -10.47
CA PRO A 140 -3.96 1.40 -11.32
C PRO A 140 -3.78 2.63 -12.22
N ASP A 141 -2.65 2.65 -12.94
CA ASP A 141 -2.37 3.64 -14.00
C ASP A 141 -2.37 5.11 -13.53
N GLY A 142 -2.02 5.35 -12.27
CA GLY A 142 -1.95 6.69 -11.68
C GLY A 142 -3.30 7.31 -11.33
N ALA A 143 -4.37 6.50 -11.26
CA ALA A 143 -5.66 6.95 -10.76
C ALA A 143 -5.53 7.45 -9.32
N THR A 144 -6.01 8.68 -9.07
CA THR A 144 -5.96 9.31 -7.75
C THR A 144 -7.30 9.91 -7.35
N ARG A 145 -7.53 10.01 -6.04
CA ARG A 145 -8.67 10.70 -5.44
C ARG A 145 -8.17 11.85 -4.55
N PRO A 146 -8.73 13.06 -4.68
CA PRO A 146 -8.45 14.15 -3.74
C PRO A 146 -9.07 13.85 -2.38
N CYS A 147 -8.25 13.85 -1.33
CA CYS A 147 -8.64 13.54 0.05
C CYS A 147 -8.35 14.72 0.98
N LEU A 148 -9.28 15.05 1.88
CA LEU A 148 -9.16 16.17 2.80
C LEU A 148 -8.01 15.95 3.81
N ARG A 149 -7.07 16.89 3.89
CA ARG A 149 -5.96 16.78 4.86
C ARG A 149 -6.40 17.11 6.28
N CYS A 150 -7.07 18.24 6.44
CA CYS A 150 -7.68 18.64 7.69
C CYS A 150 -8.79 19.65 7.41
N ALA A 151 -10.03 19.27 7.72
CA ALA A 151 -11.19 20.09 7.44
C ALA A 151 -12.32 19.83 8.44
N LEU A 152 -13.11 20.87 8.68
CA LEU A 152 -14.38 20.79 9.37
C LEU A 152 -15.50 20.65 8.34
N VAL A 153 -16.34 19.63 8.47
CA VAL A 153 -17.52 19.41 7.62
C VAL A 153 -18.77 19.63 8.47
N LEU A 154 -19.51 20.69 8.15
CA LEU A 154 -20.76 21.04 8.81
C LEU A 154 -21.90 20.42 8.02
N VAL A 155 -22.68 19.57 8.65
CA VAL A 155 -23.76 18.79 8.02
C VAL A 155 -25.07 19.07 8.73
N GLU A 156 -26.13 19.23 7.95
CA GLU A 156 -27.50 19.29 8.42
C GLU A 156 -28.36 18.25 7.70
N GLN A 157 -29.11 17.47 8.48
CA GLN A 157 -30.07 16.48 8.01
C GLN A 157 -31.29 16.48 8.91
N ASP A 158 -32.47 16.72 8.34
CA ASP A 158 -33.75 16.69 9.07
C ASP A 158 -33.77 17.53 10.37
N GLY A 159 -33.07 18.68 10.35
CA GLY A 159 -32.92 19.58 11.49
C GLY A 159 -31.85 19.16 12.52
N VAL A 160 -31.25 17.99 12.37
CA VAL A 160 -30.08 17.55 13.15
C VAL A 160 -28.83 18.11 12.51
N ARG A 161 -28.07 18.87 13.29
CA ARG A 161 -26.81 19.50 12.86
C ARG A 161 -25.64 18.76 13.48
N THR A 162 -24.75 18.28 12.62
CA THR A 162 -23.55 17.50 12.97
C THR A 162 -22.33 18.21 12.40
N ALA A 163 -21.26 18.31 13.18
CA ALA A 163 -19.96 18.82 12.76
C ALA A 163 -18.95 17.66 12.79
N LEU A 164 -18.20 17.49 11.71
CA LEU A 164 -17.16 16.49 11.58
C LEU A 164 -15.79 17.17 11.46
N LEU A 165 -14.80 16.76 12.25
CA LEU A 165 -13.40 17.10 12.01
C LEU A 165 -12.73 15.91 11.34
N VAL A 166 -12.41 16.07 10.04
CA VAL A 166 -11.69 15.08 9.24
C VAL A 166 -10.21 15.41 9.27
N ARG A 167 -9.36 14.42 9.55
CA ARG A 167 -7.91 14.56 9.55
C ARG A 167 -7.25 13.36 8.89
N GLY A 168 -6.45 13.62 7.86
CA GLY A 168 -5.56 12.63 7.26
C GLY A 168 -4.28 12.45 8.06
N PRO A 169 -3.49 11.39 7.76
CA PRO A 169 -2.20 11.18 8.40
C PRO A 169 -1.21 12.30 8.04
N GLU A 170 -0.41 12.70 9.03
CA GLU A 170 0.72 13.63 8.94
C GLU A 170 1.90 13.01 9.71
N PRO A 171 2.63 12.05 9.13
CA PRO A 171 3.71 11.32 9.82
C PRO A 171 4.84 12.24 10.32
N GLU A 172 5.10 13.37 9.66
CA GLU A 172 6.03 14.40 10.12
C GLU A 172 5.69 14.92 11.53
N MET A 173 4.41 14.83 11.91
CA MET A 173 3.86 15.26 13.20
C MET A 173 3.55 14.08 14.14
N GLY A 174 3.94 12.85 13.77
CA GLY A 174 3.60 11.63 14.51
C GLY A 174 2.14 11.17 14.33
N LEU A 175 1.37 11.81 13.45
CA LEU A 175 -0.01 11.44 13.16
C LEU A 175 -0.05 10.40 12.05
N VAL A 176 -0.04 9.13 12.41
CA VAL A 176 0.08 8.02 11.45
C VAL A 176 -1.27 7.44 10.98
N GLN A 177 -2.37 7.92 11.57
CA GLN A 177 -3.73 7.47 11.28
C GLN A 177 -4.55 8.58 10.62
N ALA A 178 -5.53 8.17 9.82
CA ALA A 178 -6.64 9.06 9.47
C ALA A 178 -7.70 8.99 10.58
N SER A 179 -8.34 10.11 10.92
CA SER A 179 -9.44 10.11 11.88
C SER A 179 -10.58 11.04 11.47
N VAL A 180 -11.77 10.71 11.97
CA VAL A 180 -12.98 11.53 11.86
C VAL A 180 -13.56 11.65 13.25
N GLN A 181 -13.65 12.89 13.74
CA GLN A 181 -14.34 13.20 14.98
C GLN A 181 -15.71 13.78 14.66
N ALA A 182 -16.73 13.44 15.44
CA ALA A 182 -18.09 13.92 15.24
C ALA A 182 -18.65 14.52 16.52
N LEU A 183 -19.36 15.62 16.35
CA LEU A 183 -20.17 16.27 17.38
C LEU A 183 -21.51 16.64 16.78
N SER A 184 -22.60 16.40 17.49
CA SER A 184 -23.94 16.69 16.97
C SER A 184 -24.85 17.29 18.03
N THR A 185 -25.86 18.01 17.55
CA THR A 185 -27.00 18.49 18.35
C THR A 185 -27.79 17.35 19.01
N ASP A 186 -27.75 16.15 18.41
CA ASP A 186 -28.20 14.90 19.01
C ASP A 186 -26.98 13.98 19.24
N PRO A 187 -26.61 13.66 20.50
CA PRO A 187 -25.48 12.77 20.79
C PRO A 187 -25.54 11.42 20.08
N ALA A 188 -26.74 10.86 19.87
CA ALA A 188 -26.89 9.58 19.16
C ALA A 188 -26.51 9.70 17.67
N ALA A 189 -26.74 10.87 17.06
CA ALA A 189 -26.45 11.13 15.66
C ALA A 189 -24.95 11.26 15.38
N ALA A 190 -24.13 11.71 16.35
CA ALA A 190 -22.67 11.79 16.18
C ALA A 190 -22.06 10.38 15.99
N GLY A 191 -22.42 9.45 16.88
CA GLY A 191 -21.97 8.06 16.77
C GLY A 191 -22.58 7.33 15.57
N ALA A 192 -23.82 7.64 15.19
CA ALA A 192 -24.43 7.10 13.99
C ALA A 192 -23.69 7.56 12.71
N ALA A 193 -23.38 8.84 12.59
CA ALA A 193 -22.64 9.38 11.45
C ALA A 193 -21.28 8.68 11.26
N LEU A 194 -20.52 8.49 12.33
CA LEU A 194 -19.23 7.79 12.28
C LEU A 194 -19.36 6.33 11.83
N ARG A 195 -20.33 5.60 12.36
CA ARG A 195 -20.61 4.21 11.93
C ARG A 195 -21.05 4.15 10.47
N GLU A 196 -21.92 5.06 10.04
CA GLU A 196 -22.38 5.12 8.65
C GLU A 196 -21.24 5.48 7.69
N ILE A 197 -20.34 6.38 8.06
CA ILE A 197 -19.14 6.70 7.27
C ILE A 197 -18.22 5.48 7.17
N ARG A 198 -18.03 4.73 8.26
CA ARG A 198 -17.22 3.50 8.26
C ARG A 198 -17.84 2.44 7.32
N VAL A 199 -19.14 2.20 7.43
CA VAL A 199 -19.87 1.28 6.52
C VAL A 199 -19.74 1.75 5.07
N ALA A 200 -19.95 3.04 4.80
CA ALA A 200 -19.82 3.59 3.47
C ALA A 200 -18.39 3.47 2.92
N ALA A 201 -17.36 3.60 3.77
CA ALA A 201 -15.96 3.42 3.41
C ALA A 201 -15.66 1.96 3.01
N ASP A 202 -16.27 0.98 3.68
CA ASP A 202 -16.13 -0.44 3.36
C ASP A 202 -16.87 -0.82 2.06
N GLU A 203 -18.06 -0.25 1.84
CA GLU A 203 -18.85 -0.44 0.62
C GLU A 203 -18.19 0.19 -0.61
N HIS A 204 -17.64 1.40 -0.46
CA HIS A 204 -16.98 2.16 -1.53
C HIS A 204 -15.46 2.01 -1.51
N ASN A 205 -14.96 0.95 -0.87
CA ASN A 205 -13.53 0.72 -0.70
C ASN A 205 -12.84 0.55 -2.06
N VAL A 206 -11.90 1.44 -2.37
CA VAL A 206 -11.23 1.49 -3.68
C VAL A 206 -10.24 0.34 -3.88
N PHE A 207 -9.88 -0.37 -2.82
CA PHE A 207 -9.01 -1.55 -2.89
C PHE A 207 -9.75 -2.78 -3.41
N ARG A 208 -11.09 -2.79 -3.33
CA ARG A 208 -11.90 -3.96 -3.70
C ARG A 208 -11.68 -4.31 -5.17
N ARG A 209 -11.45 -5.60 -5.44
CA ARG A 209 -11.18 -6.16 -6.79
C ARG A 209 -9.88 -5.67 -7.44
N GLN A 210 -9.04 -4.94 -6.72
CA GLN A 210 -7.73 -4.49 -7.20
C GLN A 210 -6.64 -5.52 -6.93
N VAL A 211 -5.50 -5.34 -7.60
CA VAL A 211 -4.25 -6.03 -7.27
C VAL A 211 -3.37 -5.02 -6.54
N LEU A 212 -3.01 -5.34 -5.30
CA LEU A 212 -2.30 -4.45 -4.39
C LEU A 212 -0.95 -5.07 -4.02
N SER A 213 0.04 -4.24 -3.73
CA SER A 213 1.22 -4.67 -2.98
C SER A 213 1.54 -3.67 -1.89
N PHE A 214 2.18 -4.16 -0.83
CA PHE A 214 2.80 -3.29 0.15
C PHE A 214 4.26 -3.01 -0.22
N GLY A 215 4.71 -1.80 0.04
CA GLY A 215 6.10 -1.39 -0.06
C GLY A 215 6.48 -0.55 1.13
N GLN A 216 7.78 -0.38 1.34
CA GLN A 216 8.28 0.66 2.22
C GLN A 216 8.77 1.84 1.37
N GLU A 217 8.44 3.04 1.81
CA GLU A 217 8.97 4.26 1.22
C GLU A 217 10.49 4.32 1.46
N VAL A 218 11.28 4.18 0.39
CA VAL A 218 12.76 4.11 0.48
C VAL A 218 13.38 5.47 0.85
N PHE A 219 12.69 6.57 0.53
CA PHE A 219 13.08 7.94 0.84
C PHE A 219 11.90 8.65 1.51
N GLY A 220 11.76 8.54 2.83
CA GLY A 220 10.63 9.12 3.56
C GLY A 220 10.55 8.67 5.02
N HIS A 221 9.47 9.03 5.71
CA HIS A 221 9.25 8.73 7.13
C HIS A 221 8.76 7.29 7.41
N GLY A 222 9.15 6.32 6.57
CA GLY A 222 8.96 4.89 6.83
C GLY A 222 7.51 4.39 6.77
N GLN A 223 6.63 5.06 6.02
CA GLN A 223 5.24 4.61 5.91
C GLN A 223 5.10 3.39 4.99
N THR A 224 4.13 2.54 5.35
CA THR A 224 3.63 1.46 4.50
C THR A 224 2.94 2.06 3.29
N LEU A 225 3.58 1.94 2.12
CA LEU A 225 3.02 2.34 0.84
C LEU A 225 2.17 1.21 0.29
N LEU A 226 0.90 1.50 0.03
CA LEU A 226 0.02 0.62 -0.72
C LEU A 226 0.06 1.02 -2.20
N GLN A 227 0.41 0.08 -3.06
CA GLN A 227 0.54 0.30 -4.51
C GLN A 227 -0.52 -0.50 -5.26
N PHE A 228 -1.09 0.10 -6.30
CA PHE A 228 -2.04 -0.55 -7.20
C PHE A 228 -1.33 -1.06 -8.45
N HIS A 229 -1.59 -2.31 -8.80
CA HIS A 229 -1.06 -2.96 -9.99
C HIS A 229 -2.16 -3.19 -11.01
N ARG A 230 -1.79 -3.12 -12.28
CA ARG A 230 -2.70 -3.53 -13.35
C ARG A 230 -2.87 -5.05 -13.29
N ARG A 231 -4.12 -5.51 -13.27
CA ARG A 231 -4.44 -6.93 -13.41
C ARG A 231 -4.05 -7.38 -14.82
N THR A 232 -2.98 -8.17 -14.91
CA THR A 232 -2.51 -8.70 -16.19
C THR A 232 -3.42 -9.86 -16.58
N GLN A 233 -3.94 -9.84 -17.81
CA GLN A 233 -4.60 -11.00 -18.40
C GLN A 233 -3.54 -11.81 -19.13
N LEU A 234 -3.34 -13.04 -18.69
CA LEU A 234 -2.51 -14.03 -19.35
C LEU A 234 -3.43 -15.12 -19.87
N ASP A 235 -3.32 -15.42 -21.16
CA ASP A 235 -4.06 -16.51 -21.78
C ASP A 235 -3.48 -17.84 -21.30
N SER A 236 -4.32 -18.88 -21.22
CA SER A 236 -3.89 -20.21 -20.79
C SER A 236 -2.79 -20.79 -21.70
N GLU A 237 -2.75 -20.40 -22.97
CA GLU A 237 -1.71 -20.80 -23.93
C GLU A 237 -0.32 -20.21 -23.60
N GLN A 238 -0.29 -19.11 -22.85
CA GLN A 238 0.96 -18.47 -22.41
C GLN A 238 1.55 -19.12 -21.15
N LEU A 239 0.79 -20.02 -20.50
CA LEU A 239 1.22 -20.79 -19.35
C LEU A 239 1.44 -22.25 -19.75
N VAL A 240 2.68 -22.57 -20.15
CA VAL A 240 3.05 -23.94 -20.55
C VAL A 240 3.32 -24.78 -19.30
N LEU A 241 2.29 -25.46 -18.83
CA LEU A 241 2.33 -26.47 -17.78
C LEU A 241 1.73 -27.78 -18.31
N ASP A 242 2.01 -28.91 -17.66
CA ASP A 242 1.29 -30.13 -17.97
C ASP A 242 -0.20 -29.97 -17.62
N ALA A 243 -1.06 -30.62 -18.41
CA ALA A 243 -2.51 -30.43 -18.31
C ALA A 243 -3.08 -30.89 -16.95
N GLY A 244 -2.45 -31.87 -16.30
CA GLY A 244 -2.85 -32.37 -14.98
C GLY A 244 -2.62 -31.32 -13.90
N THR A 245 -1.40 -30.81 -13.82
CA THR A 245 -0.97 -29.74 -12.91
C THR A 245 -1.79 -28.47 -13.11
N MET A 246 -2.01 -28.07 -14.36
CA MET A 246 -2.85 -26.91 -14.66
C MET A 246 -4.28 -27.10 -14.14
N ALA A 247 -4.91 -28.24 -14.45
CA ALA A 247 -6.25 -28.55 -13.98
C ALA A 247 -6.32 -28.66 -12.45
N GLU A 248 -5.27 -29.16 -11.79
CA GLU A 248 -5.18 -29.20 -10.34
C GLU A 248 -5.16 -27.79 -9.73
N ILE A 249 -4.29 -26.91 -10.23
CA ILE A 249 -4.19 -25.52 -9.78
C ILE A 249 -5.52 -24.78 -9.98
N GLU A 250 -6.13 -24.88 -11.15
CA GLU A 250 -7.41 -24.21 -11.44
C GLU A 250 -8.53 -24.72 -10.55
N ARG A 251 -8.58 -26.03 -10.29
CA ARG A 251 -9.60 -26.64 -9.42
C ARG A 251 -9.53 -26.08 -8.01
N GLN A 252 -8.33 -25.88 -7.46
CA GLN A 252 -8.14 -25.43 -6.09
C GLN A 252 -8.46 -23.94 -5.90
N VAL A 253 -8.38 -23.13 -6.96
CA VAL A 253 -8.46 -21.67 -6.89
C VAL A 253 -9.61 -21.11 -7.72
N VAL A 254 -9.60 -21.32 -9.02
CA VAL A 254 -10.55 -20.72 -9.97
C VAL A 254 -11.93 -21.37 -9.85
N ASP A 255 -11.99 -22.70 -9.80
CA ASP A 255 -13.28 -23.41 -9.72
C ASP A 255 -13.93 -23.25 -8.34
N VAL A 256 -13.14 -23.18 -7.26
CA VAL A 256 -13.65 -22.83 -5.92
C VAL A 256 -14.30 -21.46 -5.95
N ALA A 257 -13.61 -20.44 -6.45
CA ALA A 257 -14.16 -19.09 -6.55
C ALA A 257 -15.45 -19.07 -7.38
N ARG A 258 -15.50 -19.84 -8.48
CA ARG A 258 -16.70 -19.99 -9.33
C ARG A 258 -17.86 -20.68 -8.60
N HIS A 259 -17.57 -21.66 -7.75
CA HIS A 259 -18.59 -22.49 -7.09
C HIS A 259 -18.86 -22.10 -5.63
N LYS A 260 -18.30 -20.99 -5.15
CA LYS A 260 -18.33 -20.58 -3.75
C LYS A 260 -19.71 -20.61 -3.09
N ALA A 261 -20.75 -20.10 -3.76
CA ALA A 261 -22.11 -20.08 -3.20
C ALA A 261 -22.65 -21.49 -2.95
N ARG A 262 -22.34 -22.45 -3.84
CA ARG A 262 -22.74 -23.85 -3.70
C ARG A 262 -21.95 -24.56 -2.60
N LEU A 263 -20.66 -24.24 -2.48
CA LEU A 263 -19.79 -24.79 -1.43
C LEU A 263 -20.25 -24.33 -0.05
N LEU A 264 -20.49 -23.03 0.14
CA LEU A 264 -21.02 -22.47 1.39
C LEU A 264 -22.39 -23.05 1.75
N ALA A 265 -23.30 -23.17 0.78
CA ALA A 265 -24.61 -23.78 1.00
C ALA A 265 -24.52 -25.27 1.40
N ALA A 266 -23.44 -25.96 1.03
CA ALA A 266 -23.13 -27.33 1.43
C ALA A 266 -22.29 -27.42 2.72
N GLY A 267 -22.08 -26.31 3.43
CA GLY A 267 -21.28 -26.25 4.64
C GLY A 267 -19.78 -26.50 4.42
N GLN A 268 -19.28 -26.29 3.20
CA GLN A 268 -17.86 -26.43 2.87
C GLN A 268 -17.14 -25.09 3.07
N HIS A 269 -15.93 -25.16 3.64
CA HIS A 269 -15.06 -24.01 3.85
C HIS A 269 -14.49 -23.48 2.52
N LEU A 270 -14.24 -22.16 2.48
CA LEU A 270 -13.66 -21.49 1.31
C LEU A 270 -12.20 -21.06 1.53
N LYS A 271 -11.75 -21.02 2.79
CA LYS A 271 -10.38 -20.71 3.17
C LYS A 271 -9.43 -21.78 2.65
N ARG A 272 -8.39 -21.40 1.90
CA ARG A 272 -7.49 -22.39 1.27
C ARG A 272 -6.04 -21.91 1.18
N GLY A 273 -5.10 -22.85 1.21
CA GLY A 273 -3.70 -22.62 0.90
C GLY A 273 -3.23 -23.47 -0.29
N LEU A 274 -2.67 -22.81 -1.31
CA LEU A 274 -2.00 -23.43 -2.44
C LEU A 274 -0.51 -23.09 -2.38
N LEU A 275 0.34 -24.11 -2.30
CA LEU A 275 1.80 -23.97 -2.37
C LEU A 275 2.30 -24.39 -3.76
N LEU A 276 2.94 -23.48 -4.48
CA LEU A 276 3.67 -23.76 -5.70
C LEU A 276 5.15 -23.92 -5.38
N TYR A 277 5.73 -25.08 -5.62
CA TYR A 277 7.16 -25.34 -5.35
C TYR A 277 7.86 -25.95 -6.56
N GLY A 278 9.19 -25.87 -6.58
CA GLY A 278 10.02 -26.43 -7.64
C GLY A 278 11.22 -25.54 -7.94
N PRO A 279 12.08 -25.91 -8.91
CA PRO A 279 13.28 -25.15 -9.25
C PRO A 279 12.99 -23.69 -9.64
N PRO A 280 13.96 -22.76 -9.50
CA PRO A 280 13.81 -21.41 -10.02
C PRO A 280 13.63 -21.45 -11.55
N GLY A 281 12.78 -20.58 -12.11
CA GLY A 281 12.61 -20.44 -13.57
C GLY A 281 11.62 -21.41 -14.24
N VAL A 282 10.89 -22.23 -13.48
CA VAL A 282 9.83 -23.14 -13.99
C VAL A 282 8.44 -22.49 -14.16
N GLY A 283 8.29 -21.21 -13.81
CA GLY A 283 7.04 -20.47 -14.05
C GLY A 283 6.11 -20.29 -12.83
N LYS A 284 6.60 -20.44 -11.58
CA LYS A 284 5.81 -20.18 -10.36
C LYS A 284 5.16 -18.78 -10.35
N THR A 285 5.96 -17.72 -10.49
CA THR A 285 5.45 -16.33 -10.58
C THR A 285 4.57 -16.11 -11.81
N HIS A 286 4.80 -16.82 -12.91
CA HIS A 286 3.94 -16.74 -14.09
C HIS A 286 2.56 -17.34 -13.82
N THR A 287 2.52 -18.47 -13.12
CA THR A 287 1.29 -19.15 -12.65
C THR A 287 0.50 -18.25 -11.69
N VAL A 288 1.18 -17.56 -10.76
CA VAL A 288 0.57 -16.55 -9.89
C VAL A 288 -0.13 -15.47 -10.73
N ARG A 289 0.57 -14.89 -11.71
CA ARG A 289 -0.01 -13.85 -12.58
C ARG A 289 -1.20 -14.36 -13.38
N TYR A 290 -1.14 -15.61 -13.85
CA TYR A 290 -2.27 -16.25 -14.52
C TYR A 290 -3.50 -16.31 -13.61
N LEU A 291 -3.35 -16.83 -12.39
CA LEU A 291 -4.46 -16.93 -11.43
C LEU A 291 -5.03 -15.57 -11.05
N ILE A 292 -4.18 -14.56 -10.86
CA ILE A 292 -4.60 -13.17 -10.67
C ILE A 292 -5.48 -12.71 -11.85
N GLY A 293 -5.09 -13.00 -13.09
CA GLY A 293 -5.87 -12.67 -14.28
C GLY A 293 -7.23 -13.36 -14.33
N ARG A 294 -7.33 -14.61 -13.85
CA ARG A 294 -8.59 -15.39 -13.83
C ARG A 294 -9.57 -14.95 -12.73
N LEU A 295 -9.11 -14.27 -11.70
CA LEU A 295 -9.90 -13.86 -10.53
C LEU A 295 -10.27 -12.37 -10.54
N ALA A 296 -10.95 -11.91 -11.59
CA ALA A 296 -11.26 -10.48 -11.79
C ALA A 296 -12.05 -9.84 -10.63
N GLU A 297 -12.92 -10.60 -9.97
CA GLU A 297 -13.75 -10.12 -8.86
C GLU A 297 -13.08 -10.23 -7.48
N THR A 298 -11.84 -10.70 -7.42
CA THR A 298 -11.10 -10.98 -6.17
C THR A 298 -10.07 -9.89 -5.90
N THR A 299 -10.04 -9.37 -4.68
CA THR A 299 -8.98 -8.47 -4.23
C THR A 299 -7.69 -9.27 -4.05
N VAL A 300 -6.59 -8.85 -4.67
CA VAL A 300 -5.30 -9.55 -4.54
C VAL A 300 -4.34 -8.68 -3.74
N VAL A 301 -3.67 -9.26 -2.76
CA VAL A 301 -2.60 -8.60 -1.99
C VAL A 301 -1.31 -9.38 -2.17
N GLN A 302 -0.32 -8.76 -2.81
CA GLN A 302 0.98 -9.36 -3.10
C GLN A 302 2.03 -8.93 -2.08
N LEU A 303 2.72 -9.92 -1.51
CA LEU A 303 3.84 -9.76 -0.60
C LEU A 303 5.09 -10.38 -1.22
N THR A 304 6.10 -9.55 -1.46
CA THR A 304 7.40 -9.95 -2.02
C THR A 304 8.54 -9.21 -1.33
N GLY A 305 9.72 -9.82 -1.25
CA GLY A 305 10.92 -9.21 -0.66
C GLY A 305 10.68 -8.64 0.74
N ASN A 306 11.00 -7.36 0.95
CA ASN A 306 10.85 -6.73 2.27
C ASN A 306 9.39 -6.62 2.74
N ALA A 307 8.42 -6.62 1.82
CA ALA A 307 7.00 -6.54 2.16
C ALA A 307 6.51 -7.79 2.92
N LEU A 308 7.27 -8.88 2.92
CA LEU A 308 6.97 -10.09 3.69
C LEU A 308 6.86 -9.84 5.21
N HIS A 309 7.35 -8.71 5.74
CA HIS A 309 7.14 -8.34 7.15
C HIS A 309 5.72 -7.84 7.45
N LEU A 310 4.94 -7.50 6.41
CA LEU A 310 3.60 -6.90 6.51
C LEU A 310 2.48 -7.94 6.37
N ILE A 311 2.75 -9.19 6.75
CA ILE A 311 1.81 -10.32 6.65
C ILE A 311 0.52 -10.03 7.43
N ALA A 312 0.62 -9.46 8.62
CA ALA A 312 -0.56 -9.18 9.46
C ALA A 312 -1.47 -8.12 8.82
N GLU A 313 -0.87 -7.05 8.30
CA GLU A 313 -1.57 -5.98 7.58
C GLU A 313 -2.25 -6.52 6.32
N ALA A 314 -1.54 -7.34 5.54
CA ALA A 314 -2.10 -7.98 4.36
C ALA A 314 -3.28 -8.90 4.66
N CYS A 315 -3.17 -9.71 5.73
CA CYS A 315 -4.28 -10.56 6.15
C CYS A 315 -5.47 -9.73 6.65
N SER A 316 -5.21 -8.61 7.35
CA SER A 316 -6.26 -7.67 7.76
C SER A 316 -7.01 -7.10 6.56
N VAL A 317 -6.28 -6.61 5.54
CA VAL A 317 -6.88 -6.08 4.31
C VAL A 317 -7.67 -7.17 3.57
N ALA A 318 -7.10 -8.37 3.42
CA ALA A 318 -7.77 -9.48 2.75
C ALA A 318 -9.07 -9.90 3.45
N ARG A 319 -9.08 -9.94 4.79
CA ARG A 319 -10.27 -10.25 5.59
C ARG A 319 -11.41 -9.26 5.35
N SER A 320 -11.11 -7.97 5.26
CA SER A 320 -12.13 -6.93 5.04
C SER A 320 -12.62 -6.85 3.59
N LEU A 321 -11.80 -7.28 2.63
CA LEU A 321 -12.04 -7.11 1.19
C LEU A 321 -12.39 -8.41 0.45
N GLN A 322 -12.89 -9.40 1.18
CA GLN A 322 -13.34 -10.67 0.62
C GLN A 322 -14.33 -10.47 -0.56
N PRO A 323 -14.26 -11.30 -1.63
CA PRO A 323 -13.29 -12.37 -1.88
C PRO A 323 -11.86 -11.84 -2.04
N ALA A 324 -10.88 -12.51 -1.42
CA ALA A 324 -9.49 -12.08 -1.46
C ALA A 324 -8.48 -13.21 -1.74
N MET A 325 -7.34 -12.86 -2.33
CA MET A 325 -6.19 -13.73 -2.48
C MET A 325 -4.94 -13.03 -1.93
N ILE A 326 -4.23 -13.69 -1.04
CA ILE A 326 -2.93 -13.25 -0.54
C ILE A 326 -1.86 -14.05 -1.27
N VAL A 327 -1.01 -13.36 -2.01
CA VAL A 327 0.13 -13.97 -2.70
C VAL A 327 1.38 -13.69 -1.88
N VAL A 328 2.07 -14.74 -1.47
CA VAL A 328 3.34 -14.66 -0.75
C VAL A 328 4.40 -15.35 -1.60
N GLU A 329 5.22 -14.56 -2.30
CA GLU A 329 6.26 -15.13 -3.16
C GLU A 329 7.57 -15.35 -2.39
N ASP A 330 8.29 -16.40 -2.78
CA ASP A 330 9.58 -16.80 -2.21
C ASP A 330 9.53 -16.93 -0.68
N VAL A 331 8.58 -17.72 -0.16
CA VAL A 331 8.41 -17.94 1.28
C VAL A 331 9.63 -18.60 1.94
N ASP A 332 10.56 -19.16 1.14
CA ASP A 332 11.87 -19.60 1.59
C ASP A 332 12.70 -18.45 2.18
N LEU A 333 12.52 -17.20 1.75
CA LEU A 333 13.23 -16.04 2.31
C LEU A 333 12.90 -15.81 3.79
N ILE A 334 11.63 -15.98 4.18
CA ILE A 334 11.21 -15.86 5.58
C ILE A 334 11.41 -17.15 6.39
N ALA A 335 11.60 -18.28 5.70
CA ALA A 335 12.03 -19.53 6.32
C ALA A 335 13.54 -19.58 6.57
N GLU A 336 14.34 -18.72 5.93
CA GLU A 336 15.77 -18.60 6.19
C GLU A 336 16.09 -17.55 7.25
N ASP A 337 15.16 -16.63 7.54
CA ASP A 337 15.33 -15.60 8.57
C ASP A 337 15.49 -16.25 9.95
N ARG A 338 16.73 -16.24 10.45
CA ARG A 338 17.09 -16.83 11.75
C ARG A 338 16.96 -15.73 12.79
N GLY A 339 15.91 -15.82 13.61
CA GLY A 339 15.83 -15.04 14.84
C GLY A 339 16.98 -15.36 15.81
N MET A 340 17.06 -14.62 16.92
CA MET A 340 18.09 -14.77 17.97
C MET A 340 18.13 -16.16 18.64
N HIS A 341 17.18 -17.05 18.31
CA HIS A 341 17.10 -18.44 18.76
C HIS A 341 17.23 -19.41 17.57
N PRO A 342 18.19 -20.36 17.62
CA PRO A 342 18.31 -21.39 16.59
C PRO A 342 17.00 -22.18 16.41
N GLY A 343 16.48 -22.21 15.19
CA GLY A 343 15.31 -23.03 14.82
C GLY A 343 13.95 -22.34 14.91
N GLN A 344 13.89 -21.03 15.19
CA GLN A 344 12.65 -20.26 15.08
C GLN A 344 12.70 -19.33 13.86
N HIS A 345 11.66 -19.42 13.02
CA HIS A 345 11.42 -18.58 11.85
C HIS A 345 10.21 -17.68 12.13
N PRO A 346 10.39 -16.53 12.80
CA PRO A 346 9.27 -15.76 13.37
C PRO A 346 8.25 -15.34 12.33
N LEU A 347 8.71 -14.92 11.15
CA LEU A 347 7.85 -14.50 10.04
C LEU A 347 7.07 -15.67 9.43
N LEU A 348 7.69 -16.84 9.26
CA LEU A 348 6.99 -18.04 8.82
C LEU A 348 5.92 -18.45 9.83
N PHE A 349 6.21 -18.42 11.13
CA PHE A 349 5.20 -18.68 12.16
C PHE A 349 4.08 -17.65 12.18
N GLN A 350 4.39 -16.38 11.96
CA GLN A 350 3.39 -15.33 11.82
C GLN A 350 2.47 -15.59 10.63
N LEU A 351 3.00 -15.96 9.47
CA LEU A 351 2.21 -16.37 8.30
C LEU A 351 1.25 -17.51 8.65
N LEU A 352 1.77 -18.58 9.24
CA LEU A 352 0.94 -19.73 9.61
C LEU A 352 -0.09 -19.38 10.69
N ASN A 353 0.22 -18.47 11.62
CA ASN A 353 -0.73 -17.98 12.62
C ASN A 353 -1.85 -17.14 12.00
N GLU A 354 -1.54 -16.25 11.06
CA GLU A 354 -2.55 -15.46 10.36
C GLU A 354 -3.44 -16.34 9.49
N MET A 355 -2.87 -17.36 8.82
CA MET A 355 -3.64 -18.38 8.12
C MET A 355 -4.59 -19.08 9.09
N ASP A 356 -4.15 -19.43 10.30
CA ASP A 356 -4.98 -20.08 11.33
C ASP A 356 -6.10 -19.19 11.85
N GLY A 357 -5.84 -17.89 11.98
CA GLY A 357 -6.79 -16.91 12.51
C GLY A 357 -7.99 -16.61 11.60
N LEU A 358 -7.98 -17.08 10.34
CA LEU A 358 -9.14 -16.93 9.45
C LEU A 358 -10.27 -17.90 9.80
N ALA A 359 -11.50 -17.37 9.82
CA ALA A 359 -12.72 -18.16 9.89
C ALA A 359 -12.80 -19.17 8.73
N GLU A 360 -13.46 -20.31 8.95
CA GLU A 360 -13.54 -21.38 7.94
C GLU A 360 -14.33 -20.94 6.68
N ASP A 361 -15.35 -20.11 6.87
CA ASP A 361 -16.17 -19.54 5.81
C ASP A 361 -15.53 -18.30 5.14
N ALA A 362 -14.33 -17.90 5.55
CA ALA A 362 -13.62 -16.80 4.91
C ALA A 362 -13.28 -17.15 3.45
N ASP A 363 -13.70 -16.29 2.53
CA ASP A 363 -13.43 -16.37 1.10
C ASP A 363 -12.03 -15.79 0.82
N VAL A 364 -11.00 -16.47 1.35
CA VAL A 364 -9.59 -16.07 1.28
C VAL A 364 -8.71 -17.23 0.83
N VAL A 365 -7.94 -17.00 -0.24
CA VAL A 365 -6.95 -17.96 -0.75
C VAL A 365 -5.53 -17.45 -0.45
N PHE A 366 -4.71 -18.29 0.17
CA PHE A 366 -3.27 -18.08 0.27
C PHE A 366 -2.57 -18.80 -0.89
N LEU A 367 -1.84 -18.04 -1.70
CA LEU A 367 -1.01 -18.56 -2.78
C LEU A 367 0.46 -18.34 -2.41
N LEU A 368 1.15 -19.43 -2.09
CA LEU A 368 2.54 -19.41 -1.62
C LEU A 368 3.45 -19.91 -2.74
N THR A 369 4.64 -19.31 -2.92
CA THR A 369 5.66 -19.85 -3.83
C THR A 369 6.97 -20.10 -3.11
N THR A 370 7.68 -21.18 -3.46
CA THR A 370 9.02 -21.44 -2.91
C THR A 370 9.94 -22.14 -3.91
N ASN A 371 11.24 -21.90 -3.78
CA ASN A 371 12.28 -22.69 -4.46
C ASN A 371 12.83 -23.82 -3.58
N ARG A 372 12.49 -23.85 -2.28
CA ARG A 372 13.06 -24.72 -1.26
C ARG A 372 12.00 -25.33 -0.36
N ALA A 373 11.26 -26.32 -0.88
CA ALA A 373 10.22 -27.00 -0.11
C ALA A 373 10.76 -27.69 1.15
N ASP A 374 12.00 -28.16 1.11
CA ASP A 374 12.73 -28.78 2.23
C ASP A 374 12.75 -27.89 3.50
N LEU A 375 12.77 -26.57 3.33
CA LEU A 375 12.77 -25.62 4.44
C LEU A 375 11.39 -25.44 5.09
N LEU A 376 10.32 -25.66 4.34
CA LEU A 376 8.94 -25.41 4.79
C LEU A 376 8.28 -26.65 5.38
N GLU A 377 8.68 -27.83 4.90
CA GLU A 377 8.09 -29.13 5.28
C GLU A 377 7.88 -29.30 6.79
N PRO A 378 8.87 -29.03 7.67
CA PRO A 378 8.67 -29.23 9.11
C PRO A 378 7.59 -28.31 9.70
N ALA A 379 7.52 -27.06 9.24
CA ALA A 379 6.57 -26.07 9.75
C ALA A 379 5.14 -26.35 9.24
N LEU A 380 5.00 -26.75 7.98
CA LEU A 380 3.72 -27.14 7.39
C LEU A 380 3.21 -28.46 7.95
N ALA A 381 4.07 -29.46 8.13
CA ALA A 381 3.70 -30.75 8.72
C ALA A 381 3.23 -30.62 10.18
N ALA A 382 3.80 -29.68 10.94
CA ALA A 382 3.35 -29.39 12.31
C ALA A 382 1.95 -28.76 12.37
N ARG A 383 1.42 -28.31 11.23
CA ARG A 383 0.17 -27.56 11.11
C ARG A 383 -0.62 -28.06 9.90
N PRO A 384 -1.30 -29.22 10.00
CA PRO A 384 -2.09 -29.77 8.89
C PRO A 384 -3.32 -28.88 8.56
N GLY A 385 -3.69 -28.76 7.28
CA GLY A 385 -4.87 -28.02 6.84
C GLY A 385 -4.67 -26.52 6.54
N ARG A 386 -3.43 -26.03 6.49
CA ARG A 386 -3.11 -24.64 6.08
C ARG A 386 -2.69 -24.56 4.63
N VAL A 387 -2.07 -25.63 4.14
CA VAL A 387 -1.83 -25.88 2.72
C VAL A 387 -2.70 -27.08 2.36
N ASP A 388 -3.79 -26.83 1.65
CA ASP A 388 -4.69 -27.86 1.11
C ASP A 388 -4.03 -28.62 -0.03
N GLN A 389 -3.23 -27.90 -0.81
CA GLN A 389 -2.57 -28.43 -2.00
C GLN A 389 -1.15 -27.88 -2.11
N ALA A 390 -0.18 -28.79 -2.21
CA ALA A 390 1.16 -28.48 -2.70
C ALA A 390 1.27 -29.01 -4.13
N VAL A 391 1.72 -28.16 -5.05
CA VAL A 391 1.86 -28.48 -6.47
C VAL A 391 3.32 -28.26 -6.87
N GLU A 392 3.95 -29.32 -7.36
CA GLU A 392 5.30 -29.25 -7.92
C GLU A 392 5.25 -28.76 -9.36
N LEU A 393 5.97 -27.68 -9.65
CA LEU A 393 6.26 -27.27 -11.01
C LEU A 393 7.61 -27.85 -11.42
N THR A 394 7.56 -28.89 -12.25
CA THR A 394 8.75 -29.60 -12.72
C THR A 394 9.42 -28.91 -13.90
N LEU A 395 10.59 -29.40 -14.28
CA LEU A 395 11.24 -28.96 -15.53
C LEU A 395 10.38 -29.35 -16.75
N PRO A 396 10.35 -28.51 -17.81
CA PRO A 396 9.57 -28.79 -19.01
C PRO A 396 10.10 -30.01 -19.77
N ASP A 397 9.20 -30.90 -20.15
CA ASP A 397 9.48 -32.00 -21.08
C ASP A 397 9.73 -31.48 -22.51
N ARG A 398 10.09 -32.37 -23.45
CA ARG A 398 10.38 -31.96 -24.84
C ARG A 398 9.22 -31.19 -25.50
N ALA A 399 7.97 -31.60 -25.25
CA ALA A 399 6.79 -30.97 -25.84
C ALA A 399 6.55 -29.57 -25.24
N ALA A 400 6.68 -29.45 -23.92
CA ALA A 400 6.63 -28.17 -23.21
C ALA A 400 7.78 -27.25 -23.63
N ARG A 401 9.01 -27.75 -23.81
CA ARG A 401 10.13 -26.96 -24.35
C ARG A 401 9.85 -26.44 -25.76
N ARG A 402 9.20 -27.24 -26.61
CA ARG A 402 8.75 -26.78 -27.93
C ARG A 402 7.72 -25.66 -27.81
N ALA A 403 6.70 -25.84 -26.99
CA ALA A 403 5.68 -24.81 -26.76
C ALA A 403 6.27 -23.52 -26.17
N LEU A 404 7.20 -23.63 -25.22
CA LEU A 404 7.93 -22.49 -24.65
C LEU A 404 8.80 -21.78 -25.69
N PHE A 405 9.47 -22.54 -26.57
CA PHE A 405 10.23 -21.96 -27.68
C PHE A 405 9.32 -21.16 -28.62
N ASP A 406 8.18 -21.72 -29.02
CA ASP A 406 7.19 -21.05 -29.86
C ASP A 406 6.57 -19.82 -29.17
N LEU A 407 6.32 -19.90 -27.87
CA LEU A 407 5.86 -18.77 -27.05
C LEU A 407 6.89 -17.64 -26.99
N TYR A 408 8.15 -17.95 -26.70
CA TYR A 408 9.19 -16.92 -26.50
C TYR A 408 9.71 -16.33 -27.80
N ARG A 409 9.71 -17.07 -28.91
CA ARG A 409 10.01 -16.47 -30.22
C ARG A 409 8.93 -15.49 -30.64
N GLY A 410 7.66 -15.74 -30.31
CA GLY A 410 6.53 -14.90 -30.73
C GLY A 410 6.55 -14.67 -32.24
N SER A 411 6.58 -13.39 -32.64
CA SER A 411 6.64 -12.97 -34.05
C SER A 411 8.05 -12.84 -34.61
N LEU A 412 9.09 -13.17 -33.84
CA LEU A 412 10.47 -13.13 -34.32
C LEU A 412 10.64 -14.12 -35.46
N ALA A 413 11.09 -13.62 -36.61
CA ALA A 413 11.34 -14.44 -37.77
C ALA A 413 12.64 -15.23 -37.55
N MET A 414 12.52 -16.55 -37.55
CA MET A 414 13.64 -17.45 -37.26
C MET A 414 13.62 -18.64 -38.22
N ASP A 415 14.80 -18.99 -38.72
CA ASP A 415 15.05 -20.26 -39.39
C ASP A 415 15.02 -21.40 -38.36
N LEU A 416 14.09 -22.33 -38.54
CA LEU A 416 13.86 -23.45 -37.64
C LEU A 416 14.64 -24.70 -38.05
N ALA A 417 15.48 -24.63 -39.08
CA ALA A 417 16.40 -25.70 -39.45
C ALA A 417 17.35 -25.98 -38.27
N GLY A 418 17.16 -27.12 -37.59
CA GLY A 418 17.94 -27.50 -36.40
C GLY A 418 17.22 -27.34 -35.06
N LEU A 419 15.95 -26.93 -35.05
CA LEU A 419 15.18 -26.84 -33.81
C LEU A 419 15.09 -28.18 -33.05
N ASP A 420 15.03 -29.31 -33.76
CA ASP A 420 15.01 -30.62 -33.10
C ASP A 420 16.28 -30.90 -32.28
N ASP A 421 17.46 -30.53 -32.81
CA ASP A 421 18.76 -30.62 -32.10
C ASP A 421 18.77 -29.71 -30.87
N VAL A 422 18.27 -28.49 -31.00
CA VAL A 422 18.12 -27.56 -29.87
C VAL A 422 17.25 -28.17 -28.77
N LEU A 423 16.11 -28.77 -29.12
CA LEU A 423 15.20 -29.38 -28.15
C LEU A 423 15.78 -30.64 -27.48
N ASP A 424 16.63 -31.39 -28.19
CA ASP A 424 17.34 -32.57 -27.65
C ASP A 424 18.45 -32.15 -26.69
N ARG A 425 19.22 -31.12 -27.06
CA ARG A 425 20.34 -30.60 -26.27
C ARG A 425 19.93 -29.72 -25.10
N THR A 426 18.65 -29.33 -25.02
CA THR A 426 18.08 -28.54 -23.92
C THR A 426 17.30 -29.41 -22.93
N ASP A 427 17.58 -30.71 -22.85
CA ASP A 427 16.99 -31.54 -21.81
C ASP A 427 17.42 -31.10 -20.41
N GLY A 428 16.45 -31.05 -19.48
CA GLY A 428 16.68 -30.60 -18.11
C GLY A 428 16.92 -29.10 -17.91
N VAL A 429 16.60 -28.26 -18.90
CA VAL A 429 16.65 -26.78 -18.75
C VAL A 429 15.30 -26.20 -18.33
N THR A 430 15.31 -24.98 -17.78
CA THR A 430 14.08 -24.27 -17.36
C THR A 430 13.46 -23.45 -18.49
N ALA A 431 12.25 -22.94 -18.26
CA ALA A 431 11.62 -21.98 -19.15
C ALA A 431 12.46 -20.69 -19.28
N SER A 432 13.05 -20.20 -18.19
CA SER A 432 13.95 -19.04 -18.21
C SER A 432 15.18 -19.25 -19.11
N PHE A 433 15.73 -20.46 -19.16
CA PHE A 433 16.84 -20.78 -20.07
C PHE A 433 16.43 -20.63 -21.53
N LEU A 434 15.28 -21.18 -21.93
CA LEU A 434 14.78 -21.07 -23.30
C LEU A 434 14.48 -19.61 -23.68
N LYS A 435 13.93 -18.82 -22.76
CA LYS A 435 13.71 -17.38 -22.97
C LYS A 435 15.02 -16.64 -23.26
N GLU A 436 16.08 -16.95 -22.50
CA GLU A 436 17.41 -16.37 -22.70
C GLU A 436 18.05 -16.84 -24.00
N LEU A 437 17.86 -18.11 -24.39
CA LEU A 437 18.34 -18.64 -25.66
C LEU A 437 17.79 -17.85 -26.84
N ILE A 438 16.47 -17.62 -26.89
CA ILE A 438 15.84 -16.81 -27.94
C ILE A 438 16.39 -15.38 -27.94
N ARG A 439 16.49 -14.75 -26.77
CA ARG A 439 17.02 -13.38 -26.64
C ARG A 439 18.45 -13.27 -27.17
N ARG A 440 19.29 -14.28 -26.89
CA ARG A 440 20.70 -14.30 -27.31
C ARG A 440 20.85 -14.58 -28.80
N ALA A 441 20.06 -15.50 -29.35
CA ALA A 441 20.02 -15.74 -30.79
C ALA A 441 19.59 -14.47 -31.56
N ALA A 442 18.62 -13.73 -31.03
CA ALA A 442 18.21 -12.42 -31.56
C ALA A 442 19.35 -11.39 -31.52
N LEU A 443 20.15 -11.36 -30.44
CA LEU A 443 21.31 -10.47 -30.34
C LEU A 443 22.38 -10.78 -31.39
N PHE A 444 22.71 -12.06 -31.61
CA PHE A 444 23.67 -12.45 -32.65
C PHE A 444 23.20 -12.10 -34.06
N ALA A 445 21.90 -12.27 -34.33
CA ALA A 445 21.32 -11.81 -35.58
C ALA A 445 21.46 -10.28 -35.72
N ALA A 446 21.18 -9.51 -34.66
CA ALA A 446 21.26 -8.05 -34.68
C ALA A 446 22.69 -7.55 -34.90
N ASP A 447 23.70 -8.20 -34.32
CA ASP A 447 25.11 -7.85 -34.55
C ASP A 447 25.54 -8.09 -36.01
N ARG A 448 24.92 -9.06 -36.70
CA ARG A 448 25.21 -9.40 -38.09
C ARG A 448 24.46 -8.51 -39.10
N THR A 449 23.33 -7.94 -38.72
CA THR A 449 22.48 -7.11 -39.61
C THR A 449 22.30 -5.70 -39.06
N ALA A 450 22.80 -4.69 -39.79
CA ALA A 450 22.73 -3.29 -39.36
C ALA A 450 21.37 -2.61 -39.62
N ASP A 451 20.63 -3.03 -40.64
CA ASP A 451 19.33 -2.47 -41.04
C ASP A 451 18.36 -3.58 -41.50
N GLY A 452 17.06 -3.43 -41.24
CA GLY A 452 15.99 -4.33 -41.68
C GLY A 452 15.26 -5.06 -40.55
N GLU A 453 14.29 -5.91 -40.90
CA GLU A 453 13.64 -6.80 -39.93
C GLU A 453 14.64 -7.84 -39.42
N LEU A 454 14.62 -8.10 -38.11
CA LEU A 454 15.52 -9.05 -37.47
C LEU A 454 15.18 -10.48 -37.90
N GLN A 455 16.14 -11.16 -38.52
CA GLN A 455 16.01 -12.54 -39.01
C GLN A 455 17.06 -13.42 -38.34
N VAL A 456 16.62 -14.30 -37.44
CA VAL A 456 17.51 -15.23 -36.72
C VAL A 456 17.78 -16.45 -37.60
N SER A 457 19.04 -16.71 -37.91
CA SER A 457 19.42 -17.92 -38.66
C SER A 457 19.57 -19.14 -37.72
N ALA A 458 19.54 -20.34 -38.29
CA ALA A 458 19.88 -21.57 -37.58
C ALA A 458 21.27 -21.52 -36.91
N ALA A 459 22.23 -20.84 -37.54
CA ALA A 459 23.57 -20.65 -37.02
C ALA A 459 23.60 -19.73 -35.79
N ASP A 460 22.79 -18.66 -35.79
CA ASP A 460 22.67 -17.74 -34.64
C ASP A 460 22.08 -18.48 -33.43
N LEU A 461 21.04 -19.30 -33.66
CA LEU A 461 20.42 -20.12 -32.63
C LEU A 461 21.38 -21.19 -32.06
N THR A 462 22.11 -21.88 -32.93
CA THR A 462 23.10 -22.89 -32.54
C THR A 462 24.25 -22.25 -31.75
N SER A 463 24.77 -21.12 -32.21
CA SER A 463 25.85 -20.38 -31.53
C SER A 463 25.40 -19.91 -30.14
N ALA A 464 24.17 -19.43 -30.02
CA ALA A 464 23.62 -18.99 -28.73
C ALA A 464 23.48 -20.17 -27.75
N LEU A 465 23.07 -21.33 -28.24
CA LEU A 465 23.00 -22.56 -27.45
C LEU A 465 24.38 -23.04 -27.01
N ASP A 466 25.35 -23.09 -27.93
CA ASP A 466 26.73 -23.49 -27.66
C ASP A 466 27.36 -22.59 -26.61
N GLU A 467 27.12 -21.28 -26.70
CA GLU A 467 27.60 -20.32 -25.72
C GLU A 467 26.95 -20.57 -24.35
N LEU A 468 25.62 -20.69 -24.27
CA LEU A 468 24.92 -20.90 -23.00
C LEU A 468 25.28 -22.23 -22.33
N LEU A 469 25.52 -23.29 -23.11
CA LEU A 469 25.95 -24.59 -22.60
C LEU A 469 27.46 -24.65 -22.32
N GLY A 470 28.25 -23.72 -22.85
CA GLY A 470 29.70 -23.68 -22.71
C GLY A 470 30.19 -23.55 -21.27
N THR A 471 31.34 -24.16 -20.96
CA THR A 471 31.90 -24.25 -19.60
C THR A 471 32.17 -22.88 -18.95
N ARG A 472 32.49 -21.86 -19.76
CA ARG A 472 32.71 -20.47 -19.28
C ARG A 472 31.44 -19.83 -18.73
N ASN A 473 30.28 -20.35 -19.12
CA ASN A 473 28.96 -19.90 -18.67
C ASN A 473 28.36 -20.88 -17.65
N ALA A 474 29.16 -21.72 -17.00
CA ALA A 474 28.65 -22.66 -16.00
C ALA A 474 27.84 -21.98 -14.88
N MET A 475 28.29 -20.82 -14.37
CA MET A 475 27.52 -20.04 -13.40
C MET A 475 26.22 -19.50 -14.01
N THR A 476 26.26 -18.95 -15.22
CA THR A 476 25.06 -18.47 -15.93
C THR A 476 24.06 -19.60 -16.19
N ARG A 477 24.54 -20.79 -16.56
CA ARG A 477 23.73 -21.99 -16.78
C ARG A 477 23.01 -22.42 -15.50
N THR A 478 23.72 -22.43 -14.37
CA THR A 478 23.12 -22.68 -13.04
C THR A 478 22.11 -21.60 -12.67
N LEU A 479 22.42 -20.31 -12.91
CA LEU A 479 21.49 -19.19 -12.62
C LEU A 479 20.21 -19.26 -13.49
N LEU A 480 20.31 -19.80 -14.69
CA LEU A 480 19.18 -20.06 -15.59
C LEU A 480 18.53 -21.44 -15.32
N GLY A 481 18.94 -22.14 -14.26
CA GLY A 481 18.35 -23.39 -13.78
C GLY A 481 18.62 -24.63 -14.64
N ALA A 482 19.61 -24.59 -15.53
CA ALA A 482 20.06 -25.79 -16.23
C ALA A 482 20.98 -26.64 -15.33
N GLN A 483 20.70 -27.95 -15.27
CA GLN A 483 21.45 -28.89 -14.43
C GLN A 483 22.94 -28.94 -14.83
N PRO A 484 23.88 -29.07 -13.87
CA PRO A 484 25.27 -29.35 -14.19
C PRO A 484 25.36 -30.74 -14.85
N THR A 485 25.98 -30.81 -16.04
CA THR A 485 26.25 -32.08 -16.71
C THR A 485 27.12 -32.96 -15.82
N SER A 486 26.56 -34.06 -15.30
CA SER A 486 27.31 -35.08 -14.57
C SER A 486 28.15 -35.92 -15.55
N ALA A 487 29.39 -35.51 -15.84
CA ALA A 487 30.41 -36.42 -16.36
C ALA A 487 31.84 -35.82 -16.28
N GLN A 488 32.63 -36.31 -15.32
CA GLN A 488 33.88 -37.00 -15.65
C GLN A 488 34.20 -38.00 -14.53
N PRO A 489 34.40 -39.31 -14.84
CA PRO A 489 34.98 -40.22 -13.88
C PRO A 489 36.44 -39.81 -13.67
N THR A 490 36.81 -39.57 -12.41
CA THR A 490 38.20 -39.37 -11.99
C THR A 490 39.02 -40.57 -12.44
N ARG A 491 39.76 -40.43 -13.55
CA ARG A 491 40.87 -41.36 -13.84
C ARG A 491 41.98 -41.02 -12.86
N LEU A 492 42.03 -41.78 -11.77
CA LEU A 492 43.26 -41.98 -11.00
C LEU A 492 44.32 -42.55 -11.93
N ALA A 493 45.42 -41.83 -12.08
CA ALA A 493 46.74 -42.35 -12.43
C ALA A 493 47.71 -41.88 -11.35
#